data_AF-A0A7S2NQN3-F1
#
_entry.id   AF-A0A7S2NQN3-F1
#
_cell.length_a   1.000
_cell.length_b   1.000
_cell.length_c   1.000
_cell.angle_alpha   90.00
_cell.angle_beta   90.00
_cell.angle_gamma   90.00
#
_symmetry.space_group_name_H-M   'P 1'
#
loop_
_entity.id
_entity.type
_entity.pdbx_description
1 polymer ?
#
loop_
_entity_poly.entity_id
_entity_poly.type
_entity_poly.pdbx_seq_one_letter_code
_entity_poly.pdbx_strand_id
1 'polypeptide(L)'
;NASIPARREGQPEESTPAEPKERPEATSTAKPTTLDSSACEMQGTSYLPMDMLGQVGVALPSAASCAARCAATSGCVHYTHFASAVGSMGTCHLADFAAVPLTGQLGAVAGPAVCTPDKKIDAPPRNALSSTPCFKTGSTLSPLDMLGSVPVFATDAAACQARCRATDHCTQFAFDSAAGGLCHFQND
;
A
#
# COMPACT_ATOMS: atom_id res chain seq x y z
N ASN A 1 70.98 -25.71 -20.14
CA ASN A 1 71.49 -24.83 -21.21
C ASN A 1 70.39 -24.70 -22.25
N ALA A 2 70.07 -23.46 -22.63
CA ALA A 2 68.84 -23.06 -23.29
C ALA A 2 68.67 -23.58 -24.73
N SER A 3 67.41 -23.68 -25.19
CA SER A 3 66.85 -22.82 -26.26
C SER A 3 65.78 -23.53 -27.11
N ILE A 4 64.63 -22.85 -27.24
CA ILE A 4 63.52 -23.10 -28.17
C ILE A 4 63.93 -22.66 -29.59
N PRO A 5 63.30 -23.19 -30.65
CA PRO A 5 62.49 -22.31 -31.51
C PRO A 5 61.13 -22.91 -31.93
N ALA A 6 60.19 -22.02 -32.24
CA ALA A 6 58.84 -22.26 -32.70
C ALA A 6 58.70 -22.05 -34.22
N ARG A 7 57.77 -22.74 -34.91
CA ARG A 7 56.62 -22.20 -35.69
C ARG A 7 56.04 -23.17 -36.75
N ARG A 8 54.68 -23.22 -36.81
CA ARG A 8 53.73 -23.24 -37.97
C ARG A 8 53.86 -24.42 -38.97
N GLU A 9 52.81 -25.04 -39.54
CA GLU A 9 51.52 -24.61 -40.15
C GLU A 9 50.54 -25.81 -40.24
N GLY A 10 49.24 -25.58 -40.45
CA GLY A 10 48.34 -26.57 -41.07
C GLY A 10 46.90 -26.68 -40.52
N GLN A 11 45.96 -25.96 -41.13
CA GLN A 11 44.56 -26.37 -41.33
C GLN A 11 44.51 -27.16 -42.67
N PRO A 12 43.54 -28.06 -42.99
CA PRO A 12 42.12 -27.66 -43.08
C PRO A 12 41.03 -28.79 -42.98
N GLU A 13 39.77 -28.34 -43.10
CA GLU A 13 38.54 -29.00 -43.58
C GLU A 13 37.78 -30.00 -42.69
N GLU A 14 36.58 -29.59 -42.24
CA GLU A 14 35.43 -30.50 -42.26
C GLU A 14 34.11 -29.75 -42.53
N SER A 15 33.27 -30.45 -43.27
CA SER A 15 32.10 -30.11 -44.10
C SER A 15 30.81 -29.69 -43.38
N THR A 16 30.07 -28.76 -43.98
CA THR A 16 28.60 -28.60 -43.89
C THR A 16 27.88 -29.85 -44.44
N PRO A 17 26.61 -30.21 -44.08
CA PRO A 17 25.44 -29.30 -44.10
C PRO A 17 24.28 -29.59 -43.11
N ALA A 18 23.38 -28.61 -42.92
CA ALA A 18 21.92 -28.74 -43.06
C ALA A 18 21.17 -27.74 -42.16
N GLU A 19 20.43 -26.87 -42.83
CA GLU A 19 19.50 -25.86 -42.33
C GLU A 19 18.18 -26.49 -41.86
N PRO A 20 17.62 -26.06 -40.71
CA PRO A 20 16.17 -26.09 -40.52
C PRO A 20 15.55 -24.69 -40.55
N LYS A 21 14.64 -24.56 -41.52
CA LYS A 21 13.64 -23.51 -41.74
C LYS A 21 13.10 -22.84 -40.47
N GLU A 22 13.04 -21.51 -40.55
CA GLU A 22 12.31 -20.61 -39.67
C GLU A 22 10.89 -21.07 -39.34
N ARG A 23 10.55 -20.99 -38.06
CA ARG A 23 9.21 -20.62 -37.58
C ARG A 23 9.38 -19.28 -36.85
N PRO A 24 8.64 -18.21 -37.19
CA PRO A 24 8.71 -17.00 -36.40
C PRO A 24 7.97 -17.25 -35.09
N GLU A 25 8.69 -17.75 -34.08
CA GLU A 25 8.30 -17.47 -32.71
C GLU A 25 8.52 -15.97 -32.52
N ALA A 26 7.40 -15.25 -32.51
CA ALA A 26 7.36 -13.87 -32.08
C ALA A 26 7.90 -13.83 -30.65
N THR A 27 9.20 -13.59 -30.53
CA THR A 27 9.87 -13.14 -29.32
C THR A 27 9.25 -11.80 -28.96
N SER A 28 8.11 -11.86 -28.26
CA SER A 28 7.53 -10.72 -27.58
C SER A 28 8.42 -10.43 -26.38
N THR A 29 9.51 -9.71 -26.65
CA THR A 29 10.25 -8.97 -25.62
C THR A 29 9.37 -7.82 -25.15
N ALA A 30 8.26 -8.13 -24.48
CA ALA A 30 7.55 -7.16 -23.69
C ALA A 30 8.42 -6.87 -22.47
N LYS A 31 9.18 -5.76 -22.55
CA LYS A 31 9.74 -5.07 -21.39
C LYS A 31 8.64 -5.04 -20.31
N PRO A 32 8.88 -5.47 -19.07
CA PRO A 32 7.88 -5.31 -18.02
C PRO A 32 7.59 -3.81 -17.94
N THR A 33 6.37 -3.42 -18.30
CA THR A 33 5.91 -2.05 -18.13
C THR A 33 5.96 -1.79 -16.65
N THR A 34 7.03 -1.15 -16.19
CA THR A 34 7.13 -0.62 -14.83
C THR A 34 5.96 0.32 -14.67
N LEU A 35 4.90 -0.17 -14.04
CA LEU A 35 3.75 0.65 -13.67
C LEU A 35 4.34 1.82 -12.89
N ASP A 36 4.09 3.04 -13.35
CA ASP A 36 4.56 4.23 -12.66
C ASP A 36 3.90 4.23 -11.27
N SER A 37 4.68 3.95 -10.21
CA SER A 37 4.18 3.80 -8.84
C SER A 37 3.41 5.03 -8.37
N SER A 38 3.69 6.19 -8.96
CA SER A 38 2.98 7.45 -8.71
C SER A 38 1.48 7.37 -9.03
N ALA A 39 1.05 6.47 -9.93
CA ALA A 39 -0.35 6.34 -10.32
C ALA A 39 -1.26 5.79 -9.20
N CYS A 40 -0.69 5.18 -8.16
CA CYS A 40 -1.42 4.70 -6.99
C CYS A 40 -1.23 5.60 -5.76
N GLU A 41 -0.42 6.66 -5.88
CA GLU A 41 -0.17 7.59 -4.79
C GLU A 41 -1.33 8.59 -4.66
N MET A 42 -1.77 8.80 -3.42
CA MET A 42 -2.79 9.77 -3.05
C MET A 42 -2.14 10.91 -2.28
N GLN A 43 -2.02 12.06 -2.93
CA GLN A 43 -1.51 13.28 -2.31
C GLN A 43 -2.53 13.83 -1.31
N GLY A 44 -2.02 14.43 -0.24
CA GLY A 44 -2.86 14.99 0.81
C GLY A 44 -3.64 13.93 1.60
N THR A 45 -3.23 12.66 1.55
CA THR A 45 -3.96 11.55 2.17
C THR A 45 -3.06 10.80 3.14
N SER A 46 -3.60 10.44 4.31
CA SER A 46 -2.98 9.53 5.27
C SER A 46 -3.91 8.36 5.58
N TYR A 47 -3.36 7.23 6.02
CA TYR A 47 -4.13 6.10 6.54
C TYR A 47 -4.07 6.09 8.06
N LEU A 48 -5.23 6.04 8.71
CA LEU A 48 -5.36 5.96 10.17
C LEU A 48 -5.99 4.62 10.58
N PRO A 49 -5.62 4.01 11.73
CA PRO A 49 -4.59 4.49 12.65
C PRO A 49 -3.21 4.45 11.98
N MET A 50 -2.36 5.41 12.33
CA MET A 50 -0.97 5.34 11.90
C MET A 50 -0.29 4.23 12.66
N ASP A 51 0.57 3.48 11.97
CA ASP A 51 1.34 2.37 12.51
C ASP A 51 0.47 1.19 12.96
N MET A 52 0.45 0.14 12.14
CA MET A 52 -0.12 -1.15 12.51
C MET A 52 0.66 -1.77 13.68
N LEU A 53 0.03 -2.73 14.37
CA LEU A 53 0.59 -3.34 15.57
C LEU A 53 2.03 -3.84 15.36
N GLY A 54 2.93 -3.43 16.26
CA GLY A 54 4.35 -3.81 16.20
C GLY A 54 5.18 -3.04 15.18
N GLN A 55 4.60 -2.06 14.48
CA GLN A 55 5.32 -1.10 13.66
C GLN A 55 5.35 0.28 14.33
N VAL A 56 6.32 1.09 13.93
CA VAL A 56 6.41 2.50 14.28
C VAL A 56 6.82 3.31 13.05
N GLY A 57 6.54 4.61 13.10
CA GLY A 57 7.01 5.59 12.14
C GLY A 57 8.53 5.56 12.01
N VAL A 58 9.05 5.43 10.78
CA VAL A 58 10.51 5.48 10.51
C VAL A 58 10.85 6.53 9.47
N ALA A 59 12.00 7.17 9.60
CA ALA A 59 12.43 8.17 8.63
C ALA A 59 12.83 7.50 7.30
N LEU A 60 12.13 7.84 6.21
CA LEU A 60 12.43 7.39 4.85
C LEU A 60 12.45 8.55 3.86
N PRO A 61 13.25 8.47 2.79
CA PRO A 61 13.46 9.59 1.89
C PRO A 61 12.26 9.86 0.96
N SER A 62 11.34 8.89 0.78
CA SER A 62 10.24 9.04 -0.17
C SER A 62 9.04 8.12 0.11
N ALA A 63 7.90 8.45 -0.49
CA ALA A 63 6.71 7.60 -0.56
C ALA A 63 6.99 6.23 -1.23
N ALA A 64 7.82 6.20 -2.28
CA ALA A 64 8.24 4.94 -2.90
C ALA A 64 9.01 4.04 -1.93
N SER A 65 9.86 4.62 -1.07
CA SER A 65 10.56 3.88 -0.02
C SER A 65 9.57 3.32 1.02
N CYS A 66 8.51 4.06 1.36
CA CYS A 66 7.43 3.54 2.20
C CYS A 66 6.68 2.37 1.54
N ALA A 67 6.34 2.49 0.26
CA ALA A 67 5.67 1.43 -0.48
C ALA A 67 6.50 0.13 -0.45
N ALA A 68 7.81 0.23 -0.70
CA ALA A 68 8.73 -0.90 -0.64
C ALA A 68 8.79 -1.52 0.77
N ARG A 69 8.85 -0.70 1.83
CA ARG A 69 8.80 -1.18 3.21
C ARG A 69 7.49 -1.90 3.51
N CYS A 70 6.35 -1.33 3.09
CA CYS A 70 5.04 -1.92 3.28
C CYS A 70 4.94 -3.28 2.57
N ALA A 71 5.35 -3.37 1.31
CA ALA A 71 5.37 -4.63 0.55
C ALA A 71 6.21 -5.72 1.23
N ALA A 72 7.26 -5.35 1.96
CA ALA A 72 8.12 -6.27 2.71
C ALA A 72 7.60 -6.61 4.12
N THR A 73 6.57 -5.92 4.61
CA THR A 73 6.08 -6.08 5.99
C THR A 73 4.77 -6.87 6.02
N SER A 74 4.78 -8.02 6.69
CA SER A 74 3.59 -8.87 6.84
C SER A 74 2.44 -8.09 7.47
N GLY A 75 1.26 -8.16 6.84
CA GLY A 75 0.05 -7.47 7.29
C GLY A 75 -0.09 -6.02 6.84
N CYS A 76 0.95 -5.42 6.23
CA CYS A 76 0.84 -4.05 5.73
C CYS A 76 0.02 -4.03 4.44
N VAL A 77 -1.02 -3.19 4.41
CA VAL A 77 -1.89 -3.01 3.24
C VAL A 77 -1.75 -1.60 2.67
N HIS A 78 -1.45 -0.63 3.52
CA HIS A 78 -1.37 0.78 3.21
C HIS A 78 -0.12 1.41 3.82
N TYR A 79 0.36 2.49 3.21
CA TYR A 79 1.41 3.32 3.79
C TYR A 79 1.01 4.78 3.75
N THR A 80 1.66 5.58 4.59
CA THR A 80 1.66 7.04 4.51
C THR A 80 3.08 7.57 4.72
N HIS A 81 3.54 8.41 3.79
CA HIS A 81 4.76 9.19 3.93
C HIS A 81 4.40 10.65 4.20
N PHE A 82 4.89 11.21 5.30
CA PHE A 82 4.81 12.65 5.57
C PHE A 82 6.15 13.28 5.21
N ALA A 83 6.16 14.07 4.15
CA ALA A 83 7.33 14.84 3.77
C ALA A 83 7.70 15.84 4.88
N SER A 84 8.97 15.87 5.29
CA SER A 84 9.47 16.93 6.15
C SER A 84 9.68 18.21 5.33
N ALA A 85 9.27 19.35 5.87
CA ALA A 85 9.60 20.66 5.30
C ALA A 85 11.10 20.99 5.46
N VAL A 86 11.81 20.30 6.36
CA VAL A 86 13.22 20.52 6.67
C VAL A 86 14.00 19.23 6.42
N GLY A 87 14.76 19.19 5.33
CA GLY A 87 15.60 18.06 4.94
C GLY A 87 14.98 17.12 3.89
N SER A 88 15.72 16.08 3.52
CA SER A 88 15.33 15.12 2.47
C SER A 88 14.65 13.86 3.00
N MET A 89 14.34 13.79 4.29
CA MET A 89 13.70 12.63 4.92
C MET A 89 12.34 13.01 5.48
N GLY A 90 11.34 12.16 5.22
CA GLY A 90 10.01 12.25 5.82
C GLY A 90 9.74 11.07 6.74
N THR A 91 8.63 11.07 7.48
CA THR A 91 8.24 9.94 8.32
C THR A 91 7.34 8.98 7.56
N CYS A 92 7.61 7.69 7.72
CA CYS A 92 6.91 6.61 7.07
C CYS A 92 6.11 5.79 8.07
N HIS A 93 4.79 5.78 7.91
CA HIS A 93 3.86 5.01 8.73
C HIS A 93 3.24 3.89 7.89
N LEU A 94 3.16 2.71 8.47
CA LEU A 94 2.58 1.52 7.83
C LEU A 94 1.22 1.24 8.45
N ALA A 95 0.22 0.89 7.65
CA ALA A 95 -1.11 0.61 8.15
C ALA A 95 -1.65 -0.69 7.55
N ASP A 96 -2.40 -1.44 8.35
CA ASP A 96 -2.98 -2.71 7.96
C ASP A 96 -4.31 -2.52 7.21
N PHE A 97 -5.03 -3.62 6.99
CA PHE A 97 -6.29 -3.63 6.25
C PHE A 97 -7.43 -2.86 6.94
N ALA A 98 -7.34 -2.58 8.25
CA ALA A 98 -8.37 -1.86 9.00
C ALA A 98 -8.17 -0.33 8.93
N ALA A 99 -7.14 0.12 8.22
CA ALA A 99 -6.82 1.52 8.07
C ALA A 99 -7.72 2.21 7.05
N VAL A 100 -8.06 3.47 7.32
CA VAL A 100 -9.02 4.26 6.55
C VAL A 100 -8.33 5.53 6.06
N PRO A 101 -8.55 5.95 4.80
CA PRO A 101 -7.92 7.15 4.28
C PRO A 101 -8.54 8.41 4.87
N LEU A 102 -7.70 9.33 5.33
CA LEU A 102 -8.04 10.68 5.73
C LEU A 102 -7.43 11.66 4.74
N THR A 103 -8.26 12.40 4.02
CA THR A 103 -7.84 13.41 3.03
C THR A 103 -7.59 14.78 3.67
N GLY A 104 -6.89 15.68 2.96
CA GLY A 104 -6.57 17.03 3.42
C GLY A 104 -5.35 17.12 4.33
N GLN A 105 -4.54 16.07 4.40
CA GLN A 105 -3.37 15.96 5.26
C GLN A 105 -2.14 16.58 4.56
N LEU A 106 -1.76 17.79 4.96
CA LEU A 106 -0.66 18.52 4.33
C LEU A 106 0.65 17.73 4.39
N GLY A 107 1.34 17.62 3.25
CA GLY A 107 2.60 16.90 3.12
C GLY A 107 2.49 15.38 3.15
N ALA A 108 1.28 14.82 3.25
CA ALA A 108 1.05 13.38 3.23
C ALA A 108 0.95 12.83 1.80
N VAL A 109 1.59 11.70 1.55
CA VAL A 109 1.43 10.87 0.36
C VAL A 109 1.16 9.45 0.82
N ALA A 110 -0.02 8.94 0.52
CA ALA A 110 -0.43 7.59 0.88
C ALA A 110 -0.54 6.69 -0.34
N GLY A 111 -0.53 5.37 -0.12
CA GLY A 111 -0.71 4.41 -1.20
C GLY A 111 -0.88 2.98 -0.69
N PRO A 112 -1.19 2.04 -1.60
CA PRO A 112 -1.22 0.62 -1.26
C PRO A 112 0.20 0.05 -1.13
N ALA A 113 0.32 -1.09 -0.43
CA ALA A 113 1.57 -1.85 -0.35
C ALA A 113 2.16 -2.18 -1.73
N VAL A 114 1.29 -2.54 -2.68
CA VAL A 114 1.64 -2.86 -4.07
C VAL A 114 0.70 -2.10 -5.01
N CYS A 115 1.28 -1.42 -6.00
CA CYS A 115 0.55 -0.71 -7.05
C CYS A 115 0.31 -1.66 -8.23
N THR A 116 -0.94 -2.06 -8.46
CA THR A 116 -1.35 -2.89 -9.62
C THR A 116 -2.28 -2.08 -10.53
N PRO A 117 -2.35 -2.40 -11.84
CA PRO A 117 -3.17 -1.66 -12.80
C PRO A 117 -4.66 -1.59 -12.43
N ASP A 118 -5.20 -2.60 -11.73
CA ASP A 118 -6.58 -2.62 -11.23
C ASP A 118 -6.79 -1.79 -9.95
N LYS A 119 -5.71 -1.34 -9.32
CA LYS A 119 -5.69 -0.56 -8.07
C LYS A 119 -5.31 0.89 -8.31
N LYS A 120 -5.68 1.43 -9.48
CA LYS A 120 -5.72 2.88 -9.73
C LYS A 120 -6.83 3.45 -8.85
N ILE A 121 -6.48 4.35 -7.94
CA ILE A 121 -7.45 4.93 -7.01
C ILE A 121 -8.19 6.04 -7.76
N ASP A 122 -9.40 5.76 -8.24
CA ASP A 122 -10.41 6.81 -8.35
C ASP A 122 -10.66 7.34 -6.93
N ALA A 123 -10.58 8.67 -6.76
CA ALA A 123 -10.78 9.32 -5.46
C ALA A 123 -11.99 8.73 -4.73
N PRO A 124 -11.92 8.50 -3.39
CA PRO A 124 -12.98 7.81 -2.67
C PRO A 124 -14.33 8.50 -2.95
N PRO A 125 -15.35 7.75 -3.39
CA PRO A 125 -16.63 8.34 -3.74
C PRO A 125 -17.18 9.05 -2.51
N ARG A 126 -17.40 10.36 -2.62
CA ARG A 126 -17.89 11.24 -1.55
C ARG A 126 -19.28 10.87 -1.01
N ASN A 127 -19.87 9.77 -1.46
CA ASN A 127 -21.22 9.31 -1.12
C ASN A 127 -21.34 7.77 -1.20
N ALA A 128 -20.52 7.02 -0.46
CA ALA A 128 -20.78 5.60 -0.21
C ALA A 128 -21.73 5.39 0.99
N LEU A 129 -22.74 6.26 1.15
CA LEU A 129 -23.86 6.03 2.06
C LEU A 129 -24.96 5.28 1.31
N SER A 130 -24.65 4.09 0.79
CA SER A 130 -25.64 3.25 0.11
C SER A 130 -25.68 1.87 0.73
N SER A 131 -26.61 1.73 1.68
CA SER A 131 -27.23 0.49 2.16
C SER A 131 -26.30 -0.65 2.58
N THR A 132 -25.74 -0.57 3.79
CA THR A 132 -25.50 -1.80 4.58
C THR A 132 -26.68 -1.97 5.55
N PRO A 133 -27.55 -2.98 5.40
CA PRO A 133 -28.87 -3.04 6.04
C PRO A 133 -28.88 -3.30 7.56
N CYS A 134 -27.75 -3.15 8.27
CA CYS A 134 -27.64 -3.45 9.70
C CYS A 134 -27.30 -2.26 10.60
N PHE A 135 -27.10 -1.05 10.08
CA PHE A 135 -26.81 0.12 10.91
C PHE A 135 -28.10 0.69 11.52
N LYS A 136 -28.08 0.92 12.83
CA LYS A 136 -29.13 1.68 13.52
C LYS A 136 -28.76 3.16 13.48
N THR A 137 -29.53 3.95 12.74
CA THR A 137 -29.37 5.41 12.69
C THR A 137 -30.03 6.08 13.89
N GLY A 138 -29.51 7.24 14.32
CA GLY A 138 -30.11 8.03 15.41
C GLY A 138 -30.01 7.39 16.79
N SER A 139 -29.13 6.41 16.97
CA SER A 139 -28.84 5.77 18.25
C SER A 139 -27.40 6.08 18.66
N THR A 140 -27.20 6.59 19.87
CA THR A 140 -25.90 6.62 20.53
C THR A 140 -25.90 5.56 21.61
N LEU A 141 -24.82 4.80 21.71
CA LEU A 141 -24.63 3.82 22.77
C LEU A 141 -23.77 4.45 23.87
N SER A 142 -24.10 4.16 25.13
CA SER A 142 -23.43 4.69 26.30
C SER A 142 -23.03 3.54 27.22
N PRO A 143 -21.78 3.51 27.75
CA PRO A 143 -20.71 4.52 27.62
C PRO A 143 -20.17 4.60 26.19
N LEU A 144 -19.83 5.81 25.70
CA LEU A 144 -19.52 6.01 24.28
C LEU A 144 -18.29 5.20 23.81
N ASP A 145 -17.32 4.93 24.68
CA ASP A 145 -16.05 4.32 24.30
C ASP A 145 -15.59 3.28 25.35
N MET A 146 -14.89 2.24 24.88
CA MET A 146 -14.18 1.30 25.76
C MET A 146 -13.16 2.03 26.64
N LEU A 147 -12.91 1.49 27.83
CA LEU A 147 -11.90 2.04 28.73
C LEU A 147 -10.52 2.02 28.05
N GLY A 148 -9.99 3.20 27.70
CA GLY A 148 -8.70 3.36 27.03
C GLY A 148 -8.73 3.40 25.50
N SER A 149 -9.90 3.25 24.85
CA SER A 149 -10.02 3.50 23.41
C SER A 149 -10.20 4.99 23.13
N VAL A 150 -9.45 5.51 22.16
CA VAL A 150 -9.62 6.88 21.66
C VAL A 150 -10.48 6.84 20.40
N PRO A 151 -11.48 7.72 20.25
CA PRO A 151 -12.26 7.80 19.03
C PRO A 151 -11.36 8.03 17.81
N VAL A 152 -11.70 7.41 16.69
CA VAL A 152 -10.89 7.45 15.47
C VAL A 152 -11.70 7.95 14.29
N PHE A 153 -11.10 8.77 13.44
CA PHE A 153 -11.77 9.24 12.23
C PHE A 153 -11.96 8.10 11.21
N ALA A 154 -13.12 8.11 10.56
CA ALA A 154 -13.47 7.31 9.41
C ALA A 154 -14.33 8.12 8.43
N THR A 155 -14.30 7.70 7.18
CA THR A 155 -15.06 8.35 6.10
C THR A 155 -16.53 7.99 6.10
N ASP A 156 -16.89 6.83 6.66
CA ASP A 156 -18.26 6.31 6.72
C ASP A 156 -18.43 5.25 7.83
N ALA A 157 -19.68 4.86 8.08
CA ALA A 157 -20.02 3.85 9.08
C ALA A 157 -19.50 2.44 8.75
N ALA A 158 -19.30 2.12 7.47
CA ALA A 158 -18.78 0.81 7.06
C ALA A 158 -17.30 0.67 7.43
N ALA A 159 -16.52 1.75 7.32
CA ALA A 159 -15.15 1.81 7.79
C ALA A 159 -15.06 1.63 9.32
N CYS A 160 -15.98 2.22 10.10
CA CYS A 160 -16.06 1.95 11.55
C CYS A 160 -16.39 0.49 11.86
N GLN A 161 -17.33 -0.11 11.12
CA GLN A 161 -17.69 -1.52 11.27
C GLN A 161 -16.49 -2.44 11.00
N ALA A 162 -15.75 -2.18 9.92
CA ALA A 162 -14.56 -2.96 9.57
C ALA A 162 -13.51 -2.89 10.69
N ARG A 163 -13.30 -1.71 11.28
CA ARG A 163 -12.38 -1.55 12.41
C ARG A 163 -12.84 -2.30 13.65
N CYS A 164 -14.12 -2.18 14.02
CA CYS A 164 -14.65 -2.91 15.18
C CYS A 164 -14.43 -4.43 15.04
N ARG A 165 -14.61 -5.00 13.85
CA ARG A 165 -14.32 -6.43 13.60
C ARG A 165 -12.85 -6.82 13.77
N ALA A 166 -11.94 -5.88 13.59
CA ALA A 166 -10.49 -6.08 13.71
C ALA A 166 -9.96 -5.72 15.12
N THR A 167 -10.76 -5.06 15.95
CA THR A 167 -10.40 -4.66 17.31
C THR A 167 -10.84 -5.72 18.30
N ASP A 168 -9.89 -6.30 19.04
CA ASP A 168 -10.20 -7.24 20.11
C ASP A 168 -11.20 -6.62 21.11
N HIS A 169 -12.21 -7.40 21.48
CA HIS A 169 -13.30 -7.03 22.39
C HIS A 169 -14.28 -5.95 21.89
N CYS A 170 -14.18 -5.47 20.63
CA CYS A 170 -15.20 -4.59 20.09
C CYS A 170 -16.45 -5.37 19.69
N THR A 171 -17.57 -5.11 20.36
CA THR A 171 -18.88 -5.72 20.06
C THR A 171 -19.77 -4.76 19.30
N GLN A 172 -19.61 -3.45 19.54
CA GLN A 172 -20.46 -2.40 19.00
C GLN A 172 -19.64 -1.18 18.61
N PHE A 173 -20.14 -0.41 17.65
CA PHE A 173 -19.55 0.87 17.25
C PHE A 173 -20.64 1.92 17.03
N ALA A 174 -20.28 3.18 17.22
CA ALA A 174 -21.08 4.33 16.79
C ALA A 174 -20.27 5.18 15.82
N PHE A 175 -20.91 5.64 14.73
CA PHE A 175 -20.31 6.56 13.77
C PHE A 175 -21.01 7.91 13.85
N ASP A 176 -20.24 8.94 14.22
CA ASP A 176 -20.72 10.31 14.27
C ASP A 176 -20.29 11.07 13.02
N SER A 177 -21.19 11.12 12.03
CA SER A 177 -21.01 11.94 10.83
C SER A 177 -21.06 13.45 11.10
N ALA A 178 -21.71 13.90 12.17
CA ALA A 178 -21.82 15.31 12.52
C ALA A 178 -20.53 15.85 13.17
N ALA A 179 -19.79 15.00 13.88
CA ALA A 179 -18.46 15.30 14.41
C ALA A 179 -17.32 15.13 13.39
N GLY A 180 -17.62 15.06 12.09
CA GLY A 180 -16.60 14.89 11.05
C GLY A 180 -16.17 13.45 10.82
N GLY A 181 -16.96 12.47 11.29
CA GLY A 181 -16.77 11.05 11.01
C GLY A 181 -16.03 10.29 12.11
N LEU A 182 -16.26 10.57 13.38
CA LEU A 182 -15.64 9.82 14.47
C LEU A 182 -16.31 8.44 14.63
N CYS A 183 -15.50 7.39 14.71
CA CYS A 183 -15.87 6.09 15.22
C CYS A 183 -15.61 6.01 16.72
N HIS A 184 -16.63 5.58 17.44
CA HIS A 184 -16.57 5.21 18.84
C HIS A 184 -16.72 3.69 18.94
N PHE A 185 -15.89 3.02 19.74
CA PHE A 185 -15.89 1.56 19.89
C PHE A 185 -16.28 1.15 21.29
N GLN A 186 -17.08 0.10 21.40
CA GLN A 186 -17.64 -0.37 22.66
C GLN A 186 -17.50 -1.88 22.79
N ASN A 187 -17.36 -2.32 24.04
CA ASN A 187 -17.48 -3.70 24.47
C ASN A 187 -18.79 -3.89 25.24
N ASP A 188 -19.20 -5.15 25.40
CA ASP A 188 -20.32 -5.53 26.27
C ASP A 188 -19.95 -5.49 27.76
#